data_AF-S4PZH6-F1
#
_entry.id   AF-S4PZH6-F1
#
_cell.length_a   1.000
_cell.length_b   1.000
_cell.length_c   1.000
_cell.angle_alpha   90.00
_cell.angle_beta   90.00
_cell.angle_gamma   90.00
#
_symmetry.space_group_name_H-M   'P 1'
#
loop_
_entity.id
_entity.type
_entity.pdbx_description
1 polymer ?
#
loop_
_entity_poly.entity_id
_entity_poly.type
_entity_poly.pdbx_seq_one_letter_code
_entity_poly.pdbx_strand_id
1 'polypeptide(L)' 'ETQLLLPLVYDVQSNAMQIAERREGQQPHLLAVNMHLKRFAEFNQSHGECILWPAVRDLLINFSLPPDA' A
#
# COMPACT_ATOMS: atom_id res chain seq x y z
N GLU A 1 -22.28 0.86 -2.23
CA GLU A 1 -21.35 0.51 -1.14
C GLU A 1 -19.98 0.28 -1.75
N THR A 2 -19.03 1.20 -1.53
CA THR A 2 -17.69 1.09 -2.13
C THR A 2 -16.76 0.50 -1.09
N GLN A 3 -16.54 -0.81 -1.15
CA GLN A 3 -15.62 -1.52 -0.28
C GLN A 3 -14.40 -1.94 -1.08
N LEU A 4 -13.20 -1.75 -0.53
CA LEU A 4 -11.93 -2.15 -1.14
C LEU A 4 -11.23 -3.12 -0.20
N LEU A 5 -10.95 -4.33 -0.68
CA LEU A 5 -10.22 -5.35 0.08
C LEU A 5 -8.78 -5.41 -0.42
N LEU A 6 -7.84 -5.05 0.46
CA LEU A 6 -6.41 -4.99 0.14
C LEU A 6 -5.65 -6.08 0.91
N PRO A 7 -5.10 -7.09 0.21
CA PRO A 7 -4.27 -8.07 0.87
C PRO A 7 -2.87 -7.46 1.06
N LEU A 8 -2.53 -7.04 2.28
CA LEU A 8 -1.25 -6.41 2.61
C LEU A 8 -0.31 -7.38 3.35
N VAL A 9 0.97 -7.32 3.04
CA VAL A 9 2.06 -8.01 3.75
C VAL A 9 3.02 -6.96 4.29
N TYR A 10 3.29 -7.04 5.59
CA TYR A 10 4.35 -6.30 6.25
C TYR A 10 5.55 -7.23 6.47
N ASP A 11 6.68 -6.89 5.85
CA ASP A 11 7.95 -7.53 6.10
C ASP A 11 8.65 -6.85 7.28
N VAL A 12 8.75 -7.58 8.39
CA VAL A 12 9.32 -7.11 9.65
C VAL A 12 10.83 -6.86 9.52
N GLN A 13 11.53 -7.62 8.67
CA GLN A 13 12.98 -7.50 8.53
C GLN A 13 13.36 -6.24 7.77
N SER A 14 12.65 -5.95 6.68
CA SER A 14 12.89 -4.76 5.86
C SER A 14 12.07 -3.54 6.28
N ASN A 15 11.15 -3.71 7.23
CA ASN A 15 10.20 -2.67 7.66
C ASN A 15 9.47 -2.07 6.46
N ALA A 16 8.95 -2.93 5.58
CA ALA A 16 8.32 -2.56 4.32
C ALA A 16 6.93 -3.21 4.18
N MET A 17 6.02 -2.55 3.47
CA MET A 17 4.66 -3.03 3.22
C MET A 17 4.40 -3.16 1.72
N GLN A 18 3.75 -4.24 1.32
CA GLN A 18 3.44 -4.56 -0.08
C GLN A 18 2.12 -5.32 -0.21
N ILE A 19 1.62 -5.49 -1.45
CA ILE A 19 0.46 -6.34 -1.74
C ILE A 19 0.85 -7.83 -1.65
N ALA A 20 0.03 -8.65 -1.00
CA ALA A 20 0.36 -10.01 -0.57
C ALA A 20 0.54 -11.04 -1.70
N GLU A 21 -0.14 -10.89 -2.83
CA GLU A 21 -0.02 -11.82 -3.96
C GLU A 21 -0.32 -11.06 -5.26
N ARG A 22 0.60 -11.10 -6.23
CA ARG A 22 0.36 -10.57 -7.58
C ARG A 22 -0.34 -11.65 -8.40
N ARG A 23 -1.68 -11.73 -8.34
CA ARG A 23 -2.42 -12.59 -9.27
C ARG A 23 -2.23 -12.10 -10.71
N GLU A 24 -2.06 -13.04 -11.62
CA GLU A 24 -2.00 -12.79 -13.07
C GLU A 24 -3.34 -12.18 -13.52
N GLY A 25 -3.30 -10.98 -14.12
CA GLY A 25 -4.48 -10.15 -14.42
C GLY A 25 -4.71 -9.01 -13.42
N GLN A 26 -3.67 -8.18 -13.19
CA GLN A 26 -3.66 -7.09 -12.19
C GLN A 26 -4.89 -6.19 -12.28
N GLN A 27 -5.76 -6.32 -11.28
CA GLN A 27 -6.83 -5.38 -11.00
C GLN A 27 -6.23 -3.96 -10.87
N PRO A 28 -6.74 -2.95 -11.59
CA PRO A 28 -6.12 -1.61 -11.64
C PRO A 28 -5.96 -0.97 -10.26
N HIS A 29 -6.92 -1.20 -9.36
CA HIS A 29 -6.87 -0.72 -7.98
C HIS A 29 -5.68 -1.29 -7.18
N LEU A 30 -5.32 -2.57 -7.36
CA LEU A 30 -4.18 -3.17 -6.65
C LEU A 30 -2.85 -2.60 -7.16
N LEU A 31 -2.77 -2.29 -8.45
CA LEU A 31 -1.60 -1.62 -9.03
C LEU A 31 -1.45 -0.20 -8.46
N ALA A 32 -2.55 0.54 -8.36
CA ALA A 32 -2.55 1.90 -7.79
C ALA A 32 -2.09 1.89 -6.33
N VAL A 33 -2.60 0.96 -5.50
CA VAL A 33 -2.16 0.81 -4.10
C VAL A 33 -0.68 0.45 -4.02
N ASN A 34 -0.20 -0.47 -4.85
CA ASN A 34 1.22 -0.84 -4.85
C ASN A 34 2.13 0.33 -5.24
N MET A 35 1.72 1.16 -6.21
CA MET A 35 2.45 2.39 -6.55
C MET A 35 2.45 3.39 -5.39
N HIS A 36 1.32 3.52 -4.69
CA HIS A 36 1.19 4.38 -3.52
C HIS A 36 2.14 3.95 -2.39
N LEU A 37 2.15 2.65 -2.04
CA LEU A 37 3.03 2.10 -1.01
C LEU A 37 4.52 2.27 -1.34
N LYS A 38 4.91 2.16 -2.62
CA LYS A 38 6.29 2.43 -3.06
C LYS A 38 6.68 3.88 -2.83
N ARG A 39 5.83 4.83 -3.24
CA ARG A 39 6.07 6.26 -2.98
C ARG A 39 6.15 6.54 -1.49
N PHE A 40 5.24 5.97 -0.70
CA PHE A 40 5.30 6.09 0.76
C PHE A 40 6.67 5.68 1.30
N ALA A 41 7.21 4.52 0.89
CA ALA A 41 8.51 4.03 1.33
C ALA A 41 9.69 4.90 0.88
N GLU A 42 9.60 5.56 -0.28
CA GLU A 42 10.64 6.47 -0.78
C GLU A 42 10.73 7.76 0.05
N PHE A 43 9.60 8.32 0.48
CA PHE A 43 9.55 9.63 1.16
C PHE A 43 9.40 9.55 2.68
N ASN A 44 8.93 8.42 3.23
CA ASN A 44 8.78 8.21 4.66
C ASN A 44 9.84 7.22 5.14
N GLN A 45 11.08 7.70 5.23
CA GLN A 45 12.14 6.96 5.89
C GLN A 45 11.82 6.88 7.38
N SER A 46 11.32 5.73 7.81
CA SER A 46 11.19 5.45 9.22
C SER A 46 12.61 5.30 9.81
N HIS A 47 12.95 6.19 10.74
CA HIS A 47 14.20 6.12 11.50
C HIS A 47 14.16 5.01 12.58
N GLY A 48 13.89 3.76 12.16
CA GLY A 48 13.84 2.59 13.03
C GLY A 48 12.48 2.29 13.69
N GLU A 49 11.42 3.00 13.32
CA GLU A 49 10.05 2.77 13.81
C GLU A 49 9.25 1.83 12.91
N CYS A 50 8.30 1.08 13.47
CA CYS A 50 7.42 0.22 12.65
C CYS A 50 6.53 1.05 11.71
N ILE A 51 6.57 0.78 10.40
CA ILE A 51 5.79 1.53 9.41
C ILE A 51 4.33 1.09 9.26
N LEU A 52 3.91 0.01 9.96
CA LEU A 52 2.61 -0.62 9.71
C LEU A 52 1.44 0.36 9.88
N TRP A 53 1.43 1.13 10.98
CA TRP A 53 0.43 2.16 11.20
C TRP A 53 0.58 3.36 10.24
N PRO A 54 1.77 3.98 10.09
CA PRO A 54 1.99 5.06 9.12
C PRO A 54 1.53 4.74 7.69
N ALA A 55 1.87 3.56 7.16
CA ALA A 55 1.52 3.16 5.80
C ALA A 55 0.00 2.98 5.62
N VAL A 56 -0.68 2.36 6.59
CA VAL A 56 -2.15 2.20 6.56
C VAL A 56 -2.85 3.56 6.70
N ARG A 57 -2.37 4.42 7.61
CA ARG A 57 -2.91 5.77 7.77
C ARG A 57 -2.74 6.58 6.49
N ASP A 58 -1.57 6.49 5.86
CA ASP A 58 -1.28 7.18 4.61
C ASP A 58 -2.21 6.69 3.47
N LEU A 59 -2.45 5.39 3.35
CA LEU A 59 -3.46 4.86 2.43
C LEU A 59 -4.84 5.46 2.73
N LEU A 60 -5.31 5.44 3.98
CA LEU A 60 -6.66 5.92 4.31
C LEU A 60 -6.85 7.43 4.07
N ILE A 61 -5.80 8.24 4.18
CA ILE A 61 -5.88 9.70 4.07
C ILE A 61 -5.56 10.18 2.65
N ASN A 62 -4.58 9.56 1.99
CA ASN A 62 -3.96 10.07 0.77
C ASN A 62 -4.22 9.20 -0.46
N PHE A 63 -4.67 7.95 -0.30
CA PHE A 63 -4.96 7.10 -1.46
C PHE A 63 -6.34 7.45 -2.03
N SER A 64 -6.35 7.71 -3.34
CA SER A 64 -7.57 7.83 -4.12
C SER A 64 -7.53 6.82 -5.27
N LEU A 65 -8.66 6.12 -5.44
CA LEU A 65 -8.84 5.26 -6.61
C LEU A 65 -9.04 6.14 -7.84
N PRO A 66 -8.32 5.89 -8.95
CA PRO A 66 -8.64 6.52 -10.22
C PRO A 66 -10.11 6.23 -10.59
N PRO A 67 -10.83 7.19 -11.19
CA PRO A 67 -12.24 7.01 -11.55
C PRO A 67 -12.49 5.85 -12.52
N ASP A 68 -11.45 5.45 -13.28
CA ASP A 68 -11.49 4.41 -14.30
C ASP A 68 -10.83 3.08 -13.88
N ALA A 69 -10.59 2.88 -12.57
CA ALA A 69 -9.92 1.71 -12.01
C ALA A 69 -10.84 0.52 -11.70
#